data_AF-A0A938PKX6-F1
#
_entry.id   AF-A0A938PKX6-F1
#
_cell.length_a   1.000
_cell.length_b   1.000
_cell.length_c   1.000
_cell.angle_alpha   90.00
_cell.angle_beta   90.00
_cell.angle_gamma   90.00
#
_symmetry.space_group_name_H-M   'P 1'
#
loop_
_entity.id
_entity.type
_entity.pdbx_description
1 polymer ?
#
loop_
_entity_poly.entity_id
_entity_poly.type
_entity_poly.pdbx_seq_one_letter_code
_entity_poly.pdbx_strand_id
1 'polypeptide(L)'
;SPIYKFVKEWKIALPPHIEFRTLPMLFYVPPMSPVMANKNDDKVQSVSDNFFHDIEESRVPLQFLGNLFGAGHQGKVLYALKKQKAVRTYRRALTVGDIPLSVAEKMLTEADCTKEEAEAIYKLTSLCTFDDRFVIPPMHREEAIEMMKDPHEHKQAVGFGFVEKPERGL
;
A
#
# COMPACT_ATOMS: atom_id res chain seq x y z
N SER A 1 -13.04 2.46 -1.57
CA SER A 1 -12.22 1.73 -0.58
C SER A 1 -10.76 2.13 -0.73
N PRO A 2 -10.04 2.49 0.36
CA PRO A 2 -8.61 2.80 0.30
C PRO A 2 -7.78 1.62 -0.20
N ILE A 3 -8.07 0.40 0.24
CA ILE A 3 -7.34 -0.81 -0.17
C ILE A 3 -7.43 -1.01 -1.69
N TYR A 4 -8.62 -0.80 -2.28
CA TYR A 4 -8.79 -0.90 -3.73
C TYR A 4 -7.89 0.09 -4.48
N LYS A 5 -7.78 1.34 -4.00
CA LYS A 5 -6.90 2.35 -4.58
C LYS A 5 -5.43 1.91 -4.52
N PHE A 6 -4.95 1.47 -3.37
CA PHE A 6 -3.55 1.03 -3.17
C PHE A 6 -3.17 -0.18 -4.05
N VAL A 7 -4.05 -1.17 -4.18
CA VAL A 7 -3.75 -2.44 -4.84
C VAL A 7 -4.08 -2.41 -6.35
N LYS A 8 -5.24 -1.85 -6.74
CA LYS A 8 -5.76 -1.95 -8.10
C LYS A 8 -5.50 -0.70 -8.94
N GLU A 9 -5.75 0.48 -8.40
CA GLU A 9 -5.57 1.74 -9.13
C GLU A 9 -4.09 2.13 -9.18
N TRP A 10 -3.48 2.35 -8.01
CA TRP A 10 -2.13 2.87 -7.87
C TRP A 10 -1.06 1.79 -8.01
N LYS A 11 -1.41 0.53 -7.73
CA LYS A 11 -0.51 -0.64 -7.79
C LYS A 11 0.79 -0.44 -6.97
N ILE A 12 0.66 0.24 -5.82
CA ILE A 12 1.78 0.50 -4.89
C ILE A 12 1.78 -0.48 -3.72
N ALA A 13 0.68 -1.17 -3.45
CA ALA A 13 0.61 -2.23 -2.45
C ALA A 13 0.68 -3.61 -3.09
N LEU A 14 1.54 -4.47 -2.55
CA LEU A 14 1.87 -5.79 -3.08
C LEU A 14 1.58 -6.89 -2.05
N PRO A 15 1.14 -8.08 -2.49
CA PRO A 15 0.92 -9.21 -1.60
C PRO A 15 2.25 -9.79 -1.13
N PRO A 16 2.38 -10.22 0.14
CA PRO A 16 3.53 -10.99 0.59
C PRO A 16 3.44 -12.43 0.08
N HIS A 17 4.57 -13.03 -0.28
CA HIS A 17 4.72 -14.45 -0.59
C HIS A 17 3.62 -15.02 -1.50
N ILE A 18 3.37 -14.37 -2.65
CA ILE A 18 2.33 -14.80 -3.59
C ILE A 18 2.57 -16.22 -4.13
N GLU A 19 3.81 -16.69 -4.09
CA GLU A 19 4.22 -18.06 -4.42
C GLU A 19 3.54 -19.15 -3.57
N PHE A 20 3.01 -18.81 -2.39
CA PHE A 20 2.26 -19.76 -1.56
C PHE A 20 0.87 -20.06 -2.11
N ARG A 21 0.40 -19.30 -3.11
CA ARG A 21 -0.88 -19.53 -3.80
C ARG A 21 -2.12 -19.54 -2.89
N THR A 22 -2.03 -18.89 -1.73
CA THR A 22 -3.14 -18.72 -0.78
C THR A 22 -4.05 -17.53 -1.13
N LEU A 23 -3.68 -16.74 -2.14
CA LEU A 23 -4.34 -15.49 -2.51
C LEU A 23 -4.49 -14.55 -1.29
N PRO A 24 -3.38 -14.06 -0.71
CA PRO A 24 -3.41 -13.25 0.50
C PRO A 24 -4.24 -11.99 0.29
N MET A 25 -5.05 -11.67 1.30
CA MET A 25 -5.92 -10.48 1.31
C MET A 25 -5.31 -9.30 2.07
N LEU A 26 -4.08 -9.46 2.58
CA LEU A 26 -3.30 -8.41 3.22
C LEU A 26 -2.16 -7.99 2.29
N PHE A 27 -2.02 -6.68 2.08
CA PHE A 27 -1.06 -6.10 1.14
C PHE A 27 -0.15 -5.10 1.86
N TYR A 28 1.09 -4.99 1.39
CA TYR A 28 2.11 -4.11 1.95
C TYR A 28 2.63 -3.14 0.90
N VAL A 29 2.87 -1.89 1.31
CA VAL A 29 3.61 -0.93 0.48
C VAL A 29 5.10 -1.15 0.74
N PRO A 30 5.93 -1.40 -0.29
CA PRO A 30 7.34 -1.67 -0.10
C PRO A 30 8.07 -0.41 0.40
N PRO A 31 8.98 -0.53 1.38
CA PRO A 31 9.64 0.63 1.97
C PRO A 31 10.72 1.20 1.03
N MET A 32 10.82 2.53 0.98
CA MET A 32 11.98 3.19 0.38
C MET A 32 13.17 3.13 1.36
N SER A 33 14.30 2.62 0.89
CA SER A 33 15.55 2.50 1.67
C SER A 33 16.53 3.62 1.29
N PRO A 34 17.38 4.13 2.21
CA PRO A 34 18.42 5.09 1.86
C PRO A 34 19.42 4.49 0.86
N VAL A 35 20.06 5.35 0.07
CA VAL A 35 21.15 4.95 -0.82
C VAL A 35 22.36 4.51 0.00
N MET A 36 23.07 3.50 -0.48
CA MET A 36 24.37 3.11 0.10
C MET A 36 25.33 4.29 0.03
N ALA A 37 25.86 4.72 1.18
CA ALA A 37 26.88 5.76 1.23
C ALA A 37 28.21 5.20 0.71
N ASN A 38 28.47 5.32 -0.59
CA ASN A 38 29.78 5.06 -1.16
C ASN A 38 30.59 6.37 -1.15
N LYS A 39 31.59 6.44 -0.29
CA LYS A 39 32.51 7.59 -0.19
C LYS A 39 33.62 7.44 -1.22
N ASN A 40 33.36 7.86 -2.46
CA ASN A 40 34.40 8.12 -3.46
C ASN A 40 34.26 9.58 -3.91
N ASP A 41 35.19 10.42 -3.45
CA ASP A 41 35.39 11.85 -3.81
C ASP A 41 34.20 12.82 -3.64
N ASP A 42 34.11 13.44 -2.44
CA ASP A 42 33.59 14.79 -2.07
C ASP A 42 32.51 15.53 -2.90
N LYS A 43 31.76 14.84 -3.76
CA LYS A 43 30.60 15.34 -4.49
C LYS A 43 29.58 14.22 -4.59
N VAL A 44 28.40 14.43 -4.02
CA VAL A 44 27.21 13.64 -4.36
C VAL A 44 26.86 14.02 -5.80
N GLN A 45 27.44 13.31 -6.78
CA GLN A 45 27.10 13.50 -8.18
C GLN A 45 25.76 12.82 -8.46
N SER A 46 24.68 13.60 -8.43
CA SER A 46 23.46 13.25 -9.16
C SER A 46 23.71 13.51 -10.66
N VAL A 47 24.61 12.74 -11.26
CA VAL A 47 24.89 12.80 -12.71
C VAL A 47 24.58 11.43 -13.30
N SER A 48 23.32 11.04 -13.19
CA SER A 48 22.72 10.14 -14.15
C SER A 48 21.43 10.80 -14.64
N ASP A 49 21.19 10.73 -15.95
CA ASP A 49 19.91 11.14 -16.56
C ASP A 49 18.74 10.24 -16.09
N ASN A 50 19.02 9.24 -15.23
CA ASN A 50 18.05 8.29 -14.70
C ASN A 50 17.49 8.77 -13.35
N PHE A 51 16.27 9.29 -13.38
CA PHE A 51 15.54 9.78 -12.21
C PHE A 51 15.36 8.76 -11.07
N PHE A 52 15.62 7.47 -11.29
CA PHE A 52 15.32 6.37 -10.36
C PHE A 52 16.53 5.48 -10.01
N HIS A 53 17.76 5.89 -10.35
CA HIS A 53 18.98 5.11 -10.13
C HIS A 53 19.22 4.74 -8.65
N ASP A 54 18.86 5.65 -7.75
CA ASP A 54 18.96 5.47 -6.30
C ASP A 54 18.11 4.32 -5.74
N ILE A 55 17.06 3.89 -6.45
CA ILE A 55 16.25 2.73 -6.04
C ILE A 55 17.06 1.45 -6.20
N GLU A 56 17.86 1.36 -7.25
CA GLU A 56 18.73 0.21 -7.53
C GLU A 56 19.95 0.18 -6.61
N GLU A 57 20.46 1.36 -6.23
CA GLU A 57 21.56 1.55 -5.28
C GLU A 57 21.13 1.60 -3.80
N SER A 58 19.86 1.31 -3.53
CA SER A 58 19.33 1.38 -2.18
C SER A 58 19.95 0.30 -1.28
N ARG A 59 20.08 0.62 0.02
CA ARG A 59 20.70 -0.25 1.02
C ARG A 59 19.98 -1.60 1.17
N VAL A 60 18.68 -1.63 0.91
CA VAL A 60 17.91 -2.88 0.91
C VAL A 60 17.94 -3.41 -0.52
N PRO A 61 18.55 -4.58 -0.80
CA PRO A 61 18.64 -5.07 -2.16
C PRO A 61 17.26 -5.22 -2.80
N LEU A 62 17.09 -4.73 -4.03
CA LEU A 62 15.82 -4.85 -4.75
C LEU A 62 15.38 -6.32 -4.91
N GLN A 63 16.34 -7.26 -5.03
CA GLN A 63 16.07 -8.70 -5.08
C GLN A 63 15.42 -9.22 -3.79
N PHE A 64 15.78 -8.69 -2.62
CA PHE A 64 15.17 -9.09 -1.35
C PHE A 64 13.68 -8.76 -1.34
N LEU A 65 13.33 -7.53 -1.75
CA LEU A 65 11.92 -7.13 -1.87
C LEU A 65 11.20 -7.89 -2.99
N GLY A 66 11.90 -8.19 -4.08
CA GLY A 66 11.39 -9.03 -5.17
C GLY A 66 11.01 -10.44 -4.70
N ASN A 67 11.84 -11.05 -3.84
CA ASN A 67 11.54 -12.35 -3.23
C ASN A 67 10.31 -12.26 -2.30
N LEU A 68 10.18 -11.18 -1.54
CA LEU A 68 9.08 -11.01 -0.58
C LEU A 68 7.73 -10.69 -1.24
N PHE A 69 7.71 -9.83 -2.26
CA PHE A 69 6.47 -9.27 -2.83
C PHE A 69 6.18 -9.67 -4.27
N GLY A 70 7.14 -10.30 -4.95
CA GLY A 70 7.08 -10.59 -6.38
C GLY A 70 7.41 -12.03 -6.75
N ALA A 71 7.47 -12.97 -5.79
CA ALA A 71 7.92 -14.34 -6.03
C ALA A 71 9.27 -14.41 -6.76
N GLY A 72 10.18 -13.47 -6.45
CA GLY A 72 11.49 -13.31 -7.09
C GLY A 72 11.53 -12.28 -8.22
N HIS A 73 10.38 -11.82 -8.72
CA HIS A 73 10.30 -10.80 -9.78
C HIS A 73 10.38 -9.37 -9.24
N GLN A 74 11.48 -8.68 -9.54
CA GLN A 74 11.72 -7.31 -9.08
C GLN A 74 10.82 -6.25 -9.75
N GLY A 75 10.32 -6.50 -10.96
CA GLY A 75 9.66 -5.47 -11.78
C GLY A 75 8.43 -4.83 -11.13
N LYS A 76 7.63 -5.60 -10.39
CA LYS A 76 6.45 -5.08 -9.67
C LYS A 76 6.84 -4.21 -8.47
N VAL A 77 7.90 -4.59 -7.77
CA VAL A 77 8.46 -3.81 -6.66
C VAL A 77 9.06 -2.51 -7.19
N LEU A 78 9.84 -2.58 -8.28
CA LEU A 78 10.43 -1.41 -8.90
C LEU A 78 9.36 -0.41 -9.35
N TYR A 79 8.26 -0.88 -9.95
CA TYR A 79 7.13 -0.03 -10.30
C TYR A 79 6.57 0.71 -9.08
N ALA A 80 6.28 -0.01 -7.99
CA ALA A 80 5.74 0.59 -6.78
C ALA A 80 6.71 1.61 -6.13
N LEU A 81 8.01 1.32 -6.12
CA LEU A 81 9.04 2.22 -5.59
C LEU A 81 9.22 3.47 -6.47
N LYS A 82 9.22 3.32 -7.80
CA LYS A 82 9.29 4.45 -8.75
C LYS A 82 8.10 5.40 -8.55
N LYS A 83 6.89 4.86 -8.45
CA LYS A 83 5.68 5.65 -8.19
C LYS A 83 5.76 6.39 -6.85
N GLN A 84 6.17 5.73 -5.76
CA GLN A 84 6.38 6.39 -4.46
C GLN A 84 7.40 7.54 -4.54
N LYS A 85 8.53 7.33 -5.23
CA LYS A 85 9.55 8.37 -5.43
C LYS A 85 9.01 9.55 -6.24
N ALA A 86 8.31 9.28 -7.34
CA ALA A 86 7.74 10.31 -8.21
C ALA A 86 6.74 11.20 -7.45
N VAL A 87 5.84 10.60 -6.65
CA VAL A 87 4.90 11.34 -5.80
C VAL A 87 5.65 12.22 -4.79
N ARG A 88 6.70 11.70 -4.15
CA ARG A 88 7.51 12.43 -3.19
C ARG A 88 8.25 13.62 -3.83
N THR A 89 8.81 13.42 -5.02
CA THR A 89 9.47 14.50 -5.78
C THR A 89 8.46 15.56 -6.22
N TYR A 90 7.28 15.16 -6.69
CA TYR A 90 6.23 16.09 -7.07
C TYR A 90 5.76 16.95 -5.90
N ARG A 91 5.52 16.35 -4.73
CA ARG A 91 5.16 17.13 -3.54
C ARG A 91 6.29 18.05 -3.09
N ARG A 92 7.55 17.65 -3.18
CA ARG A 92 8.70 18.52 -2.88
C ARG A 92 8.77 19.73 -3.82
N ALA A 93 8.57 19.52 -5.13
CA ALA A 93 8.52 20.62 -6.10
C ALA A 93 7.42 21.64 -5.76
N LEU A 94 6.26 21.18 -5.25
CA LEU A 94 5.16 22.06 -4.87
C LEU A 94 5.36 22.76 -3.52
N THR A 95 5.94 22.08 -2.52
CA THR A 95 6.05 22.62 -1.15
C THR A 95 7.34 23.39 -0.88
N VAL A 96 8.46 22.92 -1.43
CA VAL A 96 9.80 23.52 -1.21
C VAL A 96 10.19 24.40 -2.39
N GLY A 97 9.83 24.02 -3.61
CA GLY A 97 10.16 24.78 -4.83
C GLY A 97 11.63 24.67 -5.28
N ASP A 98 12.40 23.75 -4.71
CA ASP A 98 13.81 23.51 -5.04
C ASP A 98 14.01 22.56 -6.24
N ILE A 99 12.92 21.97 -6.75
CA ILE A 99 12.91 21.12 -7.92
C ILE A 99 11.99 21.76 -8.97
N PRO A 100 12.46 21.97 -10.22
CA PRO A 100 11.60 22.48 -11.28
C PRO A 100 10.38 21.59 -11.50
N LEU A 101 9.19 22.18 -11.57
CA LEU A 101 7.94 21.43 -11.74
C LEU A 101 7.96 20.55 -13.00
N SER A 102 8.58 21.04 -14.07
CA SER A 102 8.75 20.28 -15.33
C SER A 102 9.54 18.98 -15.15
N VAL A 103 10.49 18.93 -14.21
CA VAL A 103 11.25 17.71 -13.88
C VAL A 103 10.37 16.76 -13.09
N ALA A 104 9.65 17.25 -12.10
CA ALA A 104 8.73 16.43 -11.31
C ALA A 104 7.60 15.81 -12.15
N GLU A 105 7.06 16.56 -13.11
CA GLU A 105 6.03 16.07 -14.04
C GLU A 105 6.55 14.99 -14.99
N LYS A 106 7.81 15.10 -15.45
CA LYS A 106 8.47 14.03 -16.20
C LYS A 106 8.61 12.77 -15.37
N MET A 107 9.05 12.88 -14.11
CA MET A 107 9.14 11.74 -13.19
C MET A 107 7.80 11.05 -12.95
N LEU A 108 6.71 11.83 -12.80
CA LEU A 108 5.36 11.29 -12.69
C LEU A 108 4.97 10.50 -13.96
N THR A 109 5.26 11.05 -15.13
CA THR A 109 4.99 10.41 -16.42
C THR A 109 5.75 9.09 -16.56
N GLU A 110 7.05 9.07 -16.24
CA GLU A 110 7.86 7.84 -16.26
C GLU A 110 7.40 6.79 -15.25
N ALA A 111 6.78 7.22 -14.14
CA ALA A 111 6.24 6.34 -13.11
C ALA A 111 4.75 5.97 -13.34
N ASP A 112 4.19 6.28 -14.51
CA ASP A 112 2.80 5.96 -14.87
C ASP A 112 1.82 6.50 -13.81
N CYS A 113 1.98 7.78 -13.44
CA CYS A 113 1.21 8.44 -12.39
C CYS A 113 0.74 9.82 -12.86
N THR A 114 -0.55 10.10 -12.75
CA THR A 114 -1.07 11.46 -13.05
C THR A 114 -0.88 12.39 -11.86
N LYS A 115 -1.05 13.70 -12.07
CA LYS A 115 -1.00 14.69 -10.97
C LYS A 115 -2.10 14.45 -9.95
N GLU A 116 -3.30 14.14 -10.42
CA GLU A 116 -4.46 13.85 -9.59
C GLU A 116 -4.23 12.58 -8.76
N GLU A 117 -3.63 11.56 -9.37
CA GLU A 117 -3.24 10.34 -8.68
C GLU A 117 -2.17 10.63 -7.61
N ALA A 118 -1.16 11.44 -7.93
CA ALA A 118 -0.12 11.82 -6.99
C ALA A 118 -0.67 12.61 -5.78
N GLU A 119 -1.59 13.55 -6.00
CA GLU A 119 -2.29 14.25 -4.93
C GLU A 119 -3.16 13.31 -4.09
N ALA A 120 -3.86 12.36 -4.73
CA ALA A 120 -4.68 11.39 -4.03
C ALA A 120 -3.84 10.42 -3.16
N ILE A 121 -2.70 9.97 -3.68
CA ILE A 121 -1.72 9.17 -2.93
C ILE A 121 -1.20 9.98 -1.74
N TYR A 122 -0.77 11.23 -1.96
CA TYR A 122 -0.28 12.10 -0.89
C TYR A 122 -1.34 12.31 0.21
N LYS A 123 -2.59 12.62 -0.18
CA LYS A 123 -3.69 12.80 0.76
C LYS A 123 -3.90 11.55 1.62
N LEU A 124 -3.95 10.37 1.00
CA LEU A 124 -4.27 9.14 1.72
C LEU A 124 -3.09 8.59 2.54
N THR A 125 -1.84 8.95 2.20
CA THR A 125 -0.64 8.50 2.92
C THR A 125 -0.17 9.46 4.00
N SER A 126 -0.40 10.77 3.84
CA SER A 126 0.17 11.81 4.70
C SER A 126 -0.85 12.65 5.45
N LEU A 127 -2.07 12.83 4.91
CA LEU A 127 -3.10 13.73 5.46
C LEU A 127 -4.41 12.99 5.82
N CYS A 128 -4.41 11.66 5.85
CA CYS A 128 -5.62 10.89 5.97
C CYS A 128 -6.25 10.98 7.37
N THR A 129 -7.58 11.07 7.40
CA THR A 129 -8.38 10.94 8.62
C THR A 129 -8.56 9.47 8.99
N PHE A 130 -9.16 9.19 10.15
CA PHE A 130 -9.52 7.82 10.53
C PHE A 130 -10.49 7.19 9.50
N ASP A 131 -11.49 7.94 9.08
CA ASP A 131 -12.53 7.47 8.15
C ASP A 131 -12.00 7.22 6.74
N ASP A 132 -10.97 7.96 6.32
CA ASP A 132 -10.29 7.71 5.04
C ASP A 132 -9.52 6.37 5.07
N ARG A 133 -8.97 5.99 6.23
CA ARG A 133 -8.20 4.74 6.41
C ARG A 133 -9.09 3.52 6.57
N PHE A 134 -10.19 3.66 7.32
CA PHE A 134 -11.03 2.54 7.73
C PHE A 134 -12.43 2.66 7.14
N VAL A 135 -12.57 2.22 5.90
CA VAL A 135 -13.88 2.11 5.22
C VAL A 135 -14.37 0.67 5.34
N ILE A 136 -14.87 0.30 6.52
CA ILE A 136 -15.37 -1.03 6.85
C ILE A 136 -16.91 -0.99 6.91
N PRO A 137 -17.63 -1.58 5.94
CA PRO A 137 -19.09 -1.62 5.98
C PRO A 137 -19.59 -2.54 7.11
N PRO A 138 -20.82 -2.32 7.62
CA PRO A 138 -21.44 -3.24 8.55
C PRO A 138 -21.57 -4.64 7.92
N MET A 139 -21.42 -5.67 8.75
CA MET A 139 -21.48 -7.08 8.31
C MET A 139 -22.93 -7.57 8.07
N HIS A 140 -23.94 -6.73 8.31
CA HIS A 140 -25.36 -7.08 8.20
C HIS A 140 -25.72 -8.43 8.86
N ARG A 141 -25.23 -8.63 10.10
CA ARG A 141 -25.40 -9.90 10.83
C ARG A 141 -26.87 -10.26 11.03
N GLU A 142 -27.72 -9.25 11.13
CA GLU A 142 -29.17 -9.36 11.25
C GLU A 142 -29.79 -10.23 10.16
N GLU A 143 -29.34 -10.12 8.91
CA GLU A 143 -29.89 -10.89 7.78
C GLU A 143 -29.67 -12.40 7.98
N ALA A 144 -28.47 -12.79 8.42
CA ALA A 144 -28.15 -14.19 8.70
C ALA A 144 -28.89 -14.74 9.93
N ILE A 145 -29.15 -13.88 10.93
CA ILE A 145 -29.86 -14.26 12.15
C ILE A 145 -31.35 -14.44 11.86
N GLU A 146 -31.94 -13.53 11.08
CA GLU A 146 -33.36 -13.52 10.71
C GLU A 146 -33.78 -14.81 10.01
N MET A 147 -32.88 -15.45 9.26
CA MET A 147 -33.12 -16.77 8.65
C MET A 147 -33.46 -17.87 9.67
N MET A 148 -33.01 -17.75 10.91
CA MET A 148 -33.15 -18.77 11.95
C MET A 148 -34.08 -18.35 13.09
N LYS A 149 -34.13 -17.06 13.43
CA LYS A 149 -34.90 -16.52 14.56
C LYS A 149 -34.99 -15.00 14.50
N ASP A 150 -35.89 -14.43 15.30
CA ASP A 150 -36.01 -12.98 15.45
C ASP A 150 -34.68 -12.35 15.95
N PRO A 151 -34.14 -11.34 15.22
CA PRO A 151 -32.88 -10.69 15.60
C PRO A 151 -32.93 -9.96 16.95
N HIS A 152 -34.09 -9.41 17.35
CA HIS A 152 -34.24 -8.72 18.63
C HIS A 152 -34.23 -9.70 19.81
N GLU A 153 -34.91 -10.84 19.68
CA GLU A 153 -34.84 -11.93 20.64
C GLU A 153 -33.39 -12.45 20.76
N HIS A 154 -32.71 -12.65 19.62
CA HIS A 154 -31.30 -13.07 19.64
C HIS A 154 -30.41 -12.08 20.39
N LYS A 155 -30.58 -10.78 20.14
CA LYS A 155 -29.81 -9.72 20.81
C LYS A 155 -30.01 -9.71 22.33
N GLN A 156 -31.21 -10.02 22.81
CA GLN A 156 -31.49 -10.10 24.25
C GLN A 156 -30.86 -11.33 24.91
N ALA A 157 -30.79 -12.45 24.18
CA ALA A 157 -30.30 -13.72 24.71
C ALA A 157 -28.78 -13.92 24.58
N VAL A 158 -28.09 -13.21 23.68
CA VAL A 158 -26.62 -13.35 23.52
C VAL A 158 -25.88 -12.89 24.78
N GLY A 159 -24.82 -13.63 25.14
CA GLY A 159 -24.01 -13.38 26.34
C GLY A 159 -24.50 -14.10 27.60
N PHE A 160 -25.68 -14.75 27.55
CA PHE A 160 -26.20 -15.59 28.62
C PHE A 160 -26.37 -17.04 28.15
N GLY A 161 -25.95 -18.00 28.97
CA GLY A 161 -26.05 -19.44 28.70
C GLY A 161 -24.68 -20.14 28.59
N PHE A 162 -24.71 -21.46 28.39
CA PHE A 162 -23.52 -22.24 28.07
C PHE A 162 -23.11 -21.97 26.61
N VAL A 163 -21.81 -22.00 26.31
CA VAL A 163 -21.24 -21.71 24.97
C VAL A 163 -21.87 -22.58 23.87
N GLU A 164 -22.35 -23.76 24.25
CA GLU A 164 -23.19 -24.63 23.44
C GLU A 164 -24.57 -24.75 24.08
N LYS A 165 -25.61 -24.75 23.23
CA LYS A 165 -26.94 -25.16 23.67
C LYS A 165 -26.86 -26.64 24.06
N PRO A 166 -27.47 -27.08 25.17
CA PRO A 166 -27.52 -28.50 25.50
C PRO A 166 -28.26 -29.25 24.38
N GLU A 167 -27.52 -30.01 23.58
CA GLU A 167 -28.10 -30.98 22.66
C GLU A 167 -28.54 -32.21 23.44
N ARG A 168 -29.79 -32.62 23.26
CA ARG A 168 -30.27 -33.90 23.77
C ARG A 168 -29.88 -35.00 22.78
N GLY A 169 -28.80 -35.72 23.07
CA GLY A 169 -28.57 -37.08 22.58
C GLY A 169 -27.39 -37.26 21.62
N LEU A 170 -26.45 -38.10 22.10
CA LEU A 170 -25.22 -38.71 21.52
C LEU A 170 -24.22 -37.81 20.81
#